data_AF-A0AAD5CYX5-F1
#
_entry.id   AF-A0AAD5CYX5-F1
#
_cell.length_a   1.000
_cell.length_b   1.000
_cell.length_c   1.000
_cell.angle_alpha   90.00
_cell.angle_beta   90.00
_cell.angle_gamma   90.00
#
_symmetry.space_group_name_H-M   'P 1'
#
loop_
_entity.id
_entity.type
_entity.pdbx_description
1 polymer ?
#
loop_
_entity_poly.entity_id
_entity_poly.type
_entity_poly.pdbx_seq_one_letter_code
_entity_poly.pdbx_strand_id
1 'polypeptide(L)'
;MLQMVVGSLLSAIHIYSTYEEMRSAPINTLNPQRTAMIVEDFLKTGKVSSPADLRFREDLLFPGRMIKGAGNVKVGRNLHKVMKPSKLKQLKEILPDEKFVLNFGDKSTDMVLEQNASGEDALRGWLVAAYASLATNQEVEMIEEAYEKMNTVMPTLLSELRAKGWHTDRFLDGTGSRYGF
;
A
#
# COMPACT_ATOMS: atom_id res chain seq x y z
N MET A 1 -9.00 -30.31 32.31
CA MET A 1 -10.05 -29.47 31.70
C MET A 1 -9.99 -28.02 32.21
N LEU A 2 -10.05 -27.76 33.53
CA LEU A 2 -10.02 -26.39 34.10
C LEU A 2 -8.75 -25.58 33.73
N GLN A 3 -7.56 -26.19 33.76
CA GLN A 3 -6.31 -25.52 33.37
C GLN A 3 -6.27 -25.10 31.90
N MET A 4 -6.90 -25.87 31.01
CA MET A 4 -6.99 -25.52 29.58
C MET A 4 -7.93 -24.34 29.37
N VAL A 5 -9.05 -24.28 30.11
CA VAL A 5 -10.01 -23.16 30.03
C VAL A 5 -9.37 -21.86 30.55
N VAL A 6 -8.70 -21.93 31.70
CA VAL A 6 -8.01 -20.77 32.29
C VAL A 6 -6.88 -20.29 31.38
N GLY A 7 -6.11 -21.21 30.80
CA GLY A 7 -5.04 -20.88 29.85
C GLY A 7 -5.57 -20.17 28.61
N SER A 8 -6.63 -20.70 27.96
CA SER A 8 -7.24 -20.05 26.79
C SER A 8 -7.80 -18.67 27.10
N LEU A 9 -8.43 -18.48 28.27
CA LEU A 9 -8.95 -17.17 28.68
C LEU A 9 -7.83 -16.15 28.88
N LEU A 10 -6.76 -16.52 29.57
CA LEU A 10 -5.61 -15.64 29.78
C LEU A 10 -4.95 -15.27 28.44
N SER A 11 -4.84 -16.22 27.51
CA SER A 11 -4.33 -15.93 26.16
C SER A 11 -5.23 -14.94 25.40
N ALA A 12 -6.55 -15.07 25.48
CA ALA A 12 -7.48 -14.14 24.85
C ALA A 12 -7.35 -12.72 25.44
N ILE A 13 -7.25 -12.61 26.78
CA ILE A 13 -7.01 -11.33 27.46
C ILE A 13 -5.68 -10.73 27.03
N HIS A 14 -4.61 -11.54 26.96
CA HIS A 14 -3.30 -11.07 26.53
C HIS A 14 -3.32 -10.51 25.10
N ILE A 15 -3.91 -11.24 24.15
CA ILE A 15 -4.04 -10.78 22.76
C ILE A 15 -4.83 -9.47 22.69
N TYR A 16 -5.93 -9.36 23.44
CA TYR A 16 -6.73 -8.15 23.49
C TYR A 16 -5.96 -6.96 24.06
N SER A 17 -5.26 -7.14 25.18
CA SER A 17 -4.44 -6.07 25.78
C SER A 17 -3.34 -5.61 24.83
N THR A 18 -2.63 -6.54 24.17
CA THR A 18 -1.61 -6.22 23.16
C THR A 18 -2.22 -5.48 21.97
N TYR A 19 -3.40 -5.89 21.51
CA TYR A 19 -4.13 -5.24 20.43
C TYR A 19 -4.47 -3.78 20.77
N GLU A 20 -4.99 -3.51 21.97
CA GLU A 20 -5.31 -2.16 22.42
C GLU A 20 -4.05 -1.31 22.65
N GLU A 21 -2.98 -1.90 23.19
CA GLU A 21 -1.67 -1.23 23.33
C GLU A 21 -1.16 -0.76 21.96
N MET A 22 -1.15 -1.65 20.95
CA MET A 22 -0.72 -1.30 19.60
C MET A 22 -1.58 -0.21 18.96
N ARG A 23 -2.90 -0.22 19.20
CA ARG A 23 -3.80 0.85 18.71
C ARG A 23 -3.58 2.19 19.39
N SER A 24 -3.06 2.19 20.61
CA SER A 24 -2.83 3.42 21.37
C SER A 24 -1.66 4.26 20.80
N ALA A 25 -0.68 3.60 20.20
CA ALA A 25 0.51 4.23 19.62
C ALA A 25 0.31 4.51 18.11
N PRO A 26 0.13 5.78 17.69
CA PRO A 26 -0.03 6.10 16.27
C PRO A 26 1.29 5.93 15.52
N ILE A 27 1.44 4.84 14.76
CA ILE A 27 2.59 4.63 13.89
C ILE A 27 2.42 5.50 12.64
N ASN A 28 3.43 6.31 12.35
CA ASN A 28 3.40 7.29 11.25
C ASN A 28 4.26 6.91 10.03
N THR A 29 4.90 5.74 10.03
CA THR A 29 5.65 5.22 8.87
C THR A 29 4.75 4.42 7.95
N LEU A 30 4.64 4.72 6.65
CA LEU A 30 3.74 3.98 5.75
C LEU A 30 3.99 2.45 5.72
N ASN A 31 2.91 1.68 5.60
CA ASN A 31 2.92 0.23 5.29
C ASN A 31 1.84 -0.04 4.22
N PRO A 32 1.74 -1.26 3.65
CA PRO A 32 0.73 -1.57 2.64
C PRO A 32 -0.70 -1.20 3.02
N GLN A 33 -1.12 -1.54 4.23
CA GLN A 33 -2.50 -1.33 4.66
C GLN A 33 -2.83 0.15 4.89
N ARG A 34 -1.94 0.88 5.57
CA ARG A 34 -2.10 2.32 5.83
C ARG A 34 -2.03 3.12 4.55
N THR A 35 -1.15 2.75 3.62
CA THR A 35 -1.08 3.37 2.29
C THR A 35 -2.37 3.16 1.52
N ALA A 36 -2.89 1.94 1.50
CA ALA A 36 -4.16 1.65 0.84
C ALA A 36 -5.35 2.42 1.46
N MET A 37 -5.41 2.56 2.79
CA MET A 37 -6.43 3.35 3.46
C MET A 37 -6.33 4.84 3.12
N ILE A 38 -5.11 5.40 3.13
CA ILE A 38 -4.84 6.79 2.76
C ILE A 38 -5.28 7.07 1.33
N VAL A 39 -4.90 6.19 0.39
CA VAL A 39 -5.23 6.33 -1.03
C VAL A 39 -6.74 6.24 -1.23
N GLU A 40 -7.42 5.30 -0.57
CA GLU A 40 -8.86 5.19 -0.64
C GLU A 40 -9.57 6.45 -0.10
N ASP A 41 -9.14 6.98 1.05
CA ASP A 41 -9.71 8.21 1.63
C ASP A 41 -9.49 9.41 0.70
N PHE A 42 -8.28 9.53 0.15
CA PHE A 42 -7.91 10.62 -0.74
C PHE A 42 -8.72 10.59 -2.03
N LEU A 43 -8.86 9.44 -2.67
CA LEU A 43 -9.64 9.30 -3.90
C LEU A 43 -11.14 9.55 -3.68
N LYS A 44 -11.68 9.20 -2.51
CA LYS A 44 -13.10 9.42 -2.19
C LYS A 44 -13.43 10.83 -1.74
N THR A 45 -12.53 11.48 -1.00
CA THR A 45 -12.85 12.71 -0.25
C THR A 45 -11.92 13.88 -0.56
N GLY A 46 -10.82 13.65 -1.28
CA GLY A 46 -9.76 14.62 -1.49
C GLY A 46 -8.95 14.95 -0.22
N LYS A 47 -9.09 14.17 0.85
CA LYS A 47 -8.42 14.41 2.15
C LYS A 47 -7.67 13.17 2.61
N VAL A 48 -6.61 13.38 3.39
CA VAL A 48 -5.88 12.30 4.07
C VAL A 48 -6.12 12.27 5.57
N SER A 49 -6.26 11.06 6.10
CA SER A 49 -6.32 10.77 7.54
C SER A 49 -4.95 10.93 8.20
N SER A 50 -4.89 11.43 9.43
CA SER A 50 -3.65 11.42 10.22
C SER A 50 -3.36 10.01 10.79
N PRO A 51 -2.13 9.74 11.27
CA PRO A 51 -1.83 8.49 11.97
C PRO A 51 -2.76 8.24 13.17
N ALA A 52 -3.19 9.30 13.87
CA ALA A 52 -4.11 9.20 15.00
C ALA A 52 -5.53 8.81 14.58
N ASP A 53 -6.00 9.29 13.42
CA ASP A 53 -7.32 8.94 12.88
C ASP A 53 -7.34 7.49 12.36
N LEU A 54 -6.21 7.03 11.81
CA LEU A 54 -6.12 5.79 11.07
C LEU A 54 -5.86 4.57 11.97
N ARG A 55 -5.23 4.76 13.14
CA ARG A 55 -4.88 3.67 14.10
C ARG A 55 -6.04 2.76 14.50
N PHE A 56 -7.26 3.30 14.56
CA PHE A 56 -8.44 2.54 14.97
C PHE A 56 -9.09 1.77 13.82
N ARG A 57 -8.73 2.09 12.57
CA ARG A 57 -9.21 1.46 11.33
C ARG A 57 -8.28 0.35 10.85
N GLU A 58 -7.04 0.32 11.33
CA GLU A 58 -6.07 -0.73 10.99
C GLU A 58 -6.50 -2.07 11.58
N ASP A 59 -6.48 -3.10 10.73
CA ASP A 59 -6.73 -4.48 11.12
C ASP A 59 -5.41 -5.14 11.51
N LEU A 60 -5.10 -5.10 12.81
CA LEU A 60 -3.87 -5.66 13.35
C LEU A 60 -3.91 -7.20 13.47
N LEU A 61 -5.10 -7.81 13.45
CA LEU A 61 -5.24 -9.27 13.55
C LEU A 61 -5.11 -9.92 12.18
N PHE A 62 -5.59 -9.25 11.13
CA PHE A 62 -5.57 -9.75 9.75
C PHE A 62 -5.10 -8.66 8.74
N PRO A 63 -3.81 -8.27 8.78
CA PRO A 63 -3.28 -7.12 8.01
C PRO A 63 -3.21 -7.32 6.49
N GLY A 64 -3.61 -8.50 5.98
CA GLY A 64 -3.54 -8.85 4.55
C GLY A 64 -4.78 -8.47 3.72
N ARG A 65 -5.78 -7.81 4.30
CA ARG A 65 -7.02 -7.47 3.59
C ARG A 65 -6.77 -6.37 2.55
N MET A 66 -7.00 -6.70 1.29
CA MET A 66 -6.92 -5.73 0.19
C MET A 66 -8.08 -4.73 0.25
N ILE A 67 -7.78 -3.48 -0.11
CA ILE A 67 -8.74 -2.39 -0.14
C ILE A 67 -9.09 -2.10 -1.60
N LYS A 68 -10.36 -2.38 -1.96
CA LYS A 68 -10.86 -2.25 -3.33
C LYS A 68 -10.76 -0.83 -3.86
N GLY A 69 -11.08 0.18 -3.04
CA GLY A 69 -10.97 1.58 -3.41
C GLY A 69 -9.54 2.10 -3.62
N ALA A 70 -8.53 1.25 -3.38
CA ALA A 70 -7.12 1.56 -3.57
C ALA A 70 -6.43 0.54 -4.51
N GLY A 71 -7.14 0.05 -5.53
CA GLY A 71 -6.56 -0.77 -6.60
C GLY A 71 -6.23 -2.22 -6.24
N ASN A 72 -6.69 -2.73 -5.08
CA ASN A 72 -6.42 -4.10 -4.61
C ASN A 72 -4.93 -4.51 -4.71
N VAL A 73 -4.04 -3.62 -4.26
CA VAL A 73 -2.59 -3.81 -4.43
C VAL A 73 -2.05 -4.84 -3.42
N LYS A 74 -1.15 -5.70 -3.91
CA LYS A 74 -0.32 -6.61 -3.10
C LYS A 74 1.16 -6.25 -3.29
N VAL A 75 1.88 -6.07 -2.19
CA VAL A 75 3.30 -5.68 -2.22
C VAL A 75 4.21 -6.83 -1.85
N GLY A 76 5.41 -6.81 -2.45
CA GLY A 76 6.54 -7.61 -2.00
C GLY A 76 6.43 -9.07 -2.39
N ARG A 77 5.84 -9.33 -3.56
CA ARG A 77 6.05 -10.60 -4.28
C ARG A 77 7.35 -10.52 -5.08
N ASN A 78 8.01 -11.67 -5.25
CA ASN A 78 9.23 -11.77 -6.04
C ASN A 78 8.95 -11.40 -7.52
N LEU A 79 9.76 -10.49 -8.08
CA LEU A 79 9.61 -9.97 -9.44
C LEU A 79 9.47 -11.08 -10.49
N HIS A 80 10.32 -12.11 -10.43
CA HIS A 80 10.32 -13.21 -11.40
C HIS A 80 9.05 -14.07 -11.35
N LYS A 81 8.34 -14.07 -10.20
CA LYS A 81 7.06 -14.79 -10.05
C LYS A 81 5.87 -13.99 -10.57
N VAL A 82 5.99 -12.67 -10.64
CA VAL A 82 4.87 -11.79 -11.02
C VAL A 82 5.01 -11.22 -12.43
N MET A 83 6.22 -11.15 -12.99
CA MET A 83 6.45 -10.42 -14.23
C MET A 83 7.47 -11.10 -15.14
N LYS A 84 7.15 -11.15 -16.44
CA LYS A 84 8.09 -11.58 -17.50
C LYS A 84 9.03 -10.42 -17.86
N PRO A 85 10.28 -10.68 -18.26
CA PRO A 85 11.24 -9.64 -18.65
C PRO A 85 10.75 -8.69 -19.76
N SER A 86 9.98 -9.20 -20.73
CA SER A 86 9.42 -8.38 -21.81
C SER A 86 8.40 -7.35 -21.31
N LYS A 87 7.51 -7.77 -20.39
CA LYS A 87 6.53 -6.87 -19.74
C LYS A 87 7.22 -5.86 -18.84
N LEU A 88 8.26 -6.27 -18.12
CA LEU A 88 9.09 -5.37 -17.32
C LEU A 88 9.70 -4.26 -18.17
N LYS A 89 10.27 -4.61 -19.33
CA LYS A 89 10.84 -3.64 -20.27
C LYS A 89 9.79 -2.64 -20.74
N GLN A 90 8.62 -3.12 -21.17
CA GLN A 90 7.52 -2.26 -21.61
C GLN A 90 7.06 -1.30 -20.51
N LEU A 91 6.91 -1.78 -19.28
CA LEU A 91 6.50 -0.92 -18.16
C LEU A 91 7.55 0.12 -17.80
N LYS A 92 8.83 -0.21 -17.95
CA LYS A 92 9.93 0.76 -17.78
C LYS A 92 10.03 1.78 -18.91
N GLU A 93 9.47 1.49 -20.08
CA GLU A 93 9.32 2.48 -21.16
C GLU A 93 8.19 3.47 -20.84
N ILE A 94 7.10 3.02 -20.20
CA ILE A 94 5.96 3.87 -19.80
C ILE A 94 6.25 4.66 -18.51
N LEU A 95 6.91 4.03 -17.54
CA LEU A 95 7.18 4.55 -16.20
C LEU A 95 8.71 4.60 -15.94
N PRO A 96 9.47 5.43 -16.69
CA PRO A 96 10.93 5.35 -16.70
C PRO A 96 11.58 5.69 -15.36
N ASP A 97 11.07 6.72 -14.67
CA ASP A 97 11.66 7.25 -13.43
C ASP A 97 11.13 6.57 -12.16
N GLU A 98 10.16 5.67 -12.30
CA GLU A 98 9.46 5.10 -11.16
C GLU A 98 10.19 3.88 -10.58
N LYS A 99 10.34 3.87 -9.26
CA LYS A 99 11.00 2.80 -8.48
C LYS A 99 10.04 1.67 -8.09
N PHE A 100 8.96 1.52 -8.84
CA PHE A 100 8.00 0.46 -8.68
C PHE A 100 7.63 -0.10 -10.05
N VAL A 101 7.14 -1.33 -10.05
CA VAL A 101 6.51 -1.94 -11.22
C VAL A 101 5.18 -2.56 -10.83
N LEU A 102 4.19 -2.44 -11.72
CA LEU A 102 2.85 -2.94 -11.51
C LEU A 102 2.53 -4.08 -12.47
N ASN A 103 1.96 -5.16 -11.97
CA ASN A 103 1.35 -6.19 -12.79
C ASN A 103 -0.13 -6.30 -12.45
N PHE A 104 -0.96 -5.80 -13.36
CA PHE A 104 -2.41 -5.85 -13.26
C PHE A 104 -2.90 -7.27 -13.54
N GLY A 105 -3.55 -7.88 -12.55
CA GLY A 105 -4.23 -9.16 -12.69
C GLY A 105 -5.71 -9.04 -12.35
N ASP A 106 -6.51 -10.05 -12.73
CA ASP A 106 -7.98 -9.99 -12.68
C ASP A 106 -8.58 -9.62 -11.31
N LYS A 107 -7.90 -9.98 -10.21
CA LYS A 107 -8.40 -9.80 -8.83
C LYS A 107 -7.59 -8.82 -7.99
N SER A 108 -6.34 -8.58 -8.36
CA SER A 108 -5.39 -7.79 -7.56
C SER A 108 -4.24 -7.33 -8.44
N THR A 109 -3.73 -6.14 -8.15
CA THR A 109 -2.53 -5.61 -8.79
C THR A 109 -1.31 -5.96 -7.94
N ASP A 110 -0.30 -6.54 -8.54
CA ASP A 110 0.98 -6.74 -7.88
C ASP A 110 1.86 -5.53 -8.03
N MET A 111 2.40 -5.06 -6.92
CA MET A 111 3.43 -4.04 -6.91
C MET A 111 4.73 -4.61 -6.35
N VAL A 112 5.80 -4.44 -7.13
CA VAL A 112 7.16 -4.76 -6.68
C VAL A 112 7.93 -3.45 -6.63
N LEU A 113 8.64 -3.23 -5.52
CA LEU A 113 9.42 -2.03 -5.28
C LEU A 113 10.90 -2.30 -5.54
N GLU A 114 11.63 -1.28 -6.00
CA GLU A 114 13.09 -1.31 -6.05
C GLU A 114 13.68 -1.30 -4.65
N GLN A 115 14.91 -1.81 -4.51
CA GLN A 115 15.60 -1.87 -3.22
C GLN A 115 15.66 -0.51 -2.52
N ASN A 116 15.89 0.57 -3.27
CA ASN A 116 15.99 1.95 -2.78
C ASN A 116 14.68 2.75 -2.89
N ALA A 117 13.53 2.09 -3.08
CA ALA A 117 12.23 2.75 -3.10
C ALA A 117 11.83 3.27 -1.71
N SER A 118 11.34 4.50 -1.68
CA SER A 118 10.80 5.21 -0.51
C SER A 118 9.29 4.94 -0.32
N GLY A 119 8.70 5.54 0.72
CA GLY A 119 7.25 5.56 0.87
C GLY A 119 6.54 6.38 -0.21
N GLU A 120 7.21 7.38 -0.79
CA GLU A 120 6.68 8.17 -1.90
C GLU A 120 6.57 7.32 -3.16
N ASP A 121 7.59 6.54 -3.46
CA ASP A 121 7.58 5.60 -4.58
C ASP A 121 6.44 4.57 -4.43
N ALA A 122 6.23 4.06 -3.21
CA ALA A 122 5.11 3.17 -2.92
C ALA A 122 3.74 3.86 -3.09
N LEU A 123 3.58 5.10 -2.62
CA LEU A 123 2.36 5.89 -2.80
C LEU A 123 2.06 6.15 -4.27
N ARG A 124 3.07 6.50 -5.07
CA ARG A 124 2.93 6.69 -6.53
C ARG A 124 2.41 5.42 -7.18
N GLY A 125 3.01 4.27 -6.88
CA GLY A 125 2.56 2.99 -7.42
C GLY A 125 1.13 2.64 -7.01
N TRP A 126 0.73 2.95 -5.77
CA TRP A 126 -0.64 2.76 -5.33
C TRP A 126 -1.65 3.66 -6.07
N LEU A 127 -1.31 4.93 -6.30
CA LEU A 127 -2.17 5.85 -7.04
C LEU A 127 -2.35 5.39 -8.49
N VAL A 128 -1.26 5.00 -9.16
CA VAL A 128 -1.34 4.45 -10.52
C VAL A 128 -2.22 3.21 -10.53
N ALA A 129 -2.02 2.28 -9.59
CA ALA A 129 -2.84 1.07 -9.50
C ALA A 129 -4.33 1.39 -9.26
N ALA A 130 -4.63 2.36 -8.39
CA ALA A 130 -5.99 2.76 -8.08
C ALA A 130 -6.67 3.45 -9.27
N TYR A 131 -6.01 4.40 -9.94
CA TYR A 131 -6.58 5.06 -11.12
C TYR A 131 -6.75 4.10 -12.30
N ALA A 132 -5.77 3.23 -12.53
CA ALA A 132 -5.86 2.19 -13.57
C ALA A 132 -7.06 1.25 -13.32
N SER A 133 -7.34 0.91 -12.05
CA SER A 133 -8.48 0.05 -11.70
C SER A 133 -9.87 0.66 -12.02
N LEU A 134 -9.92 1.97 -12.31
CA LEU A 134 -11.14 2.68 -12.70
C LEU A 134 -11.31 2.80 -14.22
N ALA A 135 -10.26 2.53 -15.00
CA ALA A 135 -10.30 2.67 -16.44
C ALA A 135 -10.83 1.41 -17.14
N THR A 136 -11.39 1.59 -18.33
CA THR A 136 -11.89 0.50 -19.19
C THR A 136 -11.07 0.35 -20.48
N ASN A 137 -9.95 1.08 -20.58
CA ASN A 137 -9.13 1.18 -21.78
C ASN A 137 -8.20 -0.02 -21.92
N GLN A 138 -7.47 -0.07 -23.04
CA GLN A 138 -6.40 -1.04 -23.22
C GLN A 138 -5.30 -0.82 -22.17
N GLU A 139 -4.62 -1.89 -21.73
CA GLU A 139 -3.68 -1.86 -20.58
C GLU A 139 -2.65 -0.72 -20.66
N VAL A 140 -2.08 -0.45 -21.84
CA VAL A 140 -1.06 0.61 -22.02
C VAL A 140 -1.68 2.00 -21.78
N GLU A 141 -2.74 2.34 -22.49
CA GLU A 141 -3.43 3.63 -22.38
C GLU A 141 -3.98 3.86 -20.96
N MET A 142 -4.50 2.79 -20.34
CA MET A 142 -4.92 2.81 -18.93
C MET A 142 -3.77 3.20 -17.99
N ILE A 143 -2.58 2.64 -18.19
CA ILE A 143 -1.42 2.93 -17.33
C ILE A 143 -0.92 4.35 -17.56
N GLU A 144 -0.85 4.81 -18.81
CA GLU A 144 -0.44 6.16 -19.17
C GLU A 144 -1.38 7.21 -18.54
N GLU A 145 -2.70 7.05 -18.70
CA GLU A 145 -3.68 7.96 -18.11
C GLU A 145 -3.62 7.95 -16.57
N ALA A 146 -3.46 6.77 -15.97
CA ALA A 146 -3.29 6.64 -14.52
C ALA A 146 -2.01 7.31 -14.02
N TYR A 147 -0.93 7.24 -14.81
CA TYR A 147 0.35 7.85 -14.50
C TYR A 147 0.28 9.38 -14.53
N GLU A 148 -0.36 9.95 -15.55
CA GLU A 148 -0.59 11.40 -15.65
C GLU A 148 -1.43 11.93 -14.47
N LYS A 149 -2.52 11.22 -14.13
CA LYS A 149 -3.36 11.56 -12.97
C LYS A 149 -2.58 11.50 -11.67
N MET A 150 -1.77 10.45 -11.48
CA MET A 150 -0.90 10.32 -10.32
C MET A 150 0.05 11.52 -10.21
N ASN A 151 0.76 11.86 -11.27
CA ASN A 151 1.71 12.98 -11.27
C ASN A 151 1.04 14.32 -10.95
N THR A 152 -0.20 14.51 -11.39
CA THR A 152 -1.00 15.71 -11.10
C THR A 152 -1.33 15.84 -9.61
N VAL A 153 -1.71 14.75 -8.94
CA VAL A 153 -2.19 14.79 -7.55
C VAL A 153 -1.09 14.58 -6.51
N MET A 154 0.03 13.96 -6.89
CA MET A 154 1.09 13.55 -5.97
C MET A 154 1.67 14.71 -5.12
N PRO A 155 1.95 15.91 -5.67
CA PRO A 155 2.51 17.01 -4.88
C PRO A 155 1.57 17.44 -3.74
N THR A 156 0.27 17.57 -4.04
CA THR A 156 -0.76 17.91 -3.05
C THR A 156 -0.87 16.82 -1.99
N LEU A 157 -0.96 15.55 -2.41
CA LEU A 157 -1.04 14.42 -1.49
C LEU A 157 0.15 14.37 -0.53
N LEU A 158 1.38 14.50 -1.04
CA LEU A 158 2.60 14.49 -0.23
C LEU A 158 2.63 15.65 0.77
N SER A 159 2.22 16.85 0.33
CA SER A 159 2.15 18.02 1.21
C SER A 159 1.18 17.78 2.36
N GLU A 160 -0.01 17.26 2.08
CA GLU A 160 -1.00 16.95 3.12
C GLU A 160 -0.53 15.85 4.07
N LEU A 161 0.07 14.77 3.54
CA LEU A 161 0.57 13.67 4.36
C LEU A 161 1.65 14.13 5.35
N ARG A 162 2.62 14.91 4.87
CA ARG A 162 3.67 15.48 5.72
C ARG A 162 3.09 16.44 6.76
N ALA A 163 2.14 17.30 6.37
CA ALA A 163 1.45 18.21 7.29
C ALA A 163 0.66 17.46 8.38
N LYS A 164 0.17 16.24 8.09
CA LYS A 164 -0.49 15.35 9.04
C LYS A 164 0.46 14.46 9.84
N GLY A 165 1.78 14.60 9.65
CA GLY A 165 2.80 13.93 10.43
C GLY A 165 3.24 12.56 9.91
N TRP A 166 2.90 12.19 8.66
CA TRP A 166 3.37 10.94 8.05
C TRP A 166 4.83 11.03 7.61
N HIS A 167 5.59 9.96 7.85
CA HIS A 167 6.91 9.75 7.26
C HIS A 167 6.77 9.13 5.87
N THR A 168 6.97 9.94 4.84
CA THR A 168 6.85 9.53 3.44
C THR A 168 8.17 9.01 2.86
N ASP A 169 9.29 9.27 3.53
CA ASP A 169 10.63 8.78 3.15
C ASP A 169 10.81 7.27 3.38
N ARG A 170 9.97 6.66 4.23
CA ARG A 170 10.09 5.27 4.66
C ARG A 170 8.85 4.46 4.32
N PHE A 171 9.08 3.19 4.00
CA PHE A 171 8.01 2.24 3.73
C PHE A 171 8.30 0.87 4.36
N LEU A 172 7.37 0.39 5.17
CA LEU A 172 7.41 -0.93 5.80
C LEU A 172 6.66 -1.92 4.92
N ASP A 173 7.35 -2.57 3.99
CA ASP A 173 6.77 -3.55 3.05
C ASP A 173 6.43 -4.91 3.68
N GLY A 174 6.98 -5.22 4.86
CA GLY A 174 6.69 -6.42 5.66
C GLY A 174 7.30 -7.72 5.14
N THR A 175 7.33 -7.93 3.82
CA THR A 175 7.85 -9.16 3.20
C THR A 175 9.28 -9.02 2.66
N GLY A 176 9.80 -7.80 2.51
CA GLY A 176 11.19 -7.54 2.11
C GLY A 176 11.60 -7.95 0.69
N SER A 177 10.68 -8.45 -0.14
CA SER A 177 11.01 -8.79 -1.54
C SER A 177 11.01 -7.54 -2.41
N ARG A 178 12.17 -6.91 -2.52
CA ARG A 178 12.45 -5.82 -3.46
C ARG A 178 13.32 -6.32 -4.61
N TYR A 179 13.26 -5.63 -5.75
CA TYR A 179 14.13 -5.93 -6.89
C TYR A 179 15.26 -4.91 -7.03
N GLY A 180 16.35 -5.33 -7.65
CA GLY A 180 17.47 -4.48 -8.03
C GLY A 180 18.07 -5.02 -9.32
N PHE A 181 18.78 -4.18 -10.05
CA PHE A 181 19.53 -4.56 -11.25
C PHE A 181 21.01 -4.77 -10.90
#